data_AF-A0A6J3BEY3-F1
#
_entry.id   AF-A0A6J3BEY3-F1
#
_cell.length_a   1.000
_cell.length_b   1.000
_cell.length_c   1.000
_cell.angle_alpha   90.00
_cell.angle_beta   90.00
_cell.angle_gamma   90.00
#
_symmetry.space_group_name_H-M   'P 1'
#
loop_
_entity.id
_entity.type
_entity.pdbx_description
1 polymer ?
#
loop_
_entity_poly.entity_id
_entity_poly.type
_entity_poly.pdbx_seq_one_letter_code
_entity_poly.pdbx_strand_id
1 'polypeptide(L)'
;MTDVVERLLETQDGADQRLREILAAEKEVAQSLLDAKEQAHQGGTELQQLEAELQRASEEDTRLKASLLQLSRELEELKEIEADLERQEREVDEDTTVTIPSAVYVAQLYRRISKIEWDYECEPGMIKGIHHGPSVAQPIHLDSTQLSKKFISDYLWSLVDTEW
;
A
#
# COMPACT_ATOMS: atom_id res chain seq x y z
N MET A 1 56.63 -48.21 -82.62
CA MET A 1 56.00 -46.88 -82.75
C MET A 1 54.55 -46.88 -82.29
N THR A 2 53.83 -48.01 -82.40
CA THR A 2 52.45 -48.21 -81.91
C THR A 2 52.32 -48.23 -80.39
N ASP A 3 53.24 -48.88 -79.67
CA ASP A 3 53.21 -49.06 -78.19
C ASP A 3 53.33 -47.75 -77.38
N VAL A 4 54.00 -46.73 -77.92
CA VAL A 4 54.16 -45.42 -77.26
C VAL A 4 52.91 -44.55 -77.41
N VAL A 5 52.20 -44.68 -78.54
CA VAL A 5 50.95 -43.94 -78.80
C VAL A 5 49.82 -44.48 -77.94
N GLU A 6 49.77 -45.80 -77.74
CA GLU A 6 48.77 -46.48 -76.90
C GLU A 6 48.91 -46.08 -75.42
N ARG A 7 50.14 -46.05 -74.86
CA ARG A 7 50.37 -45.55 -73.49
C ARG A 7 50.03 -44.06 -73.33
N LEU A 8 50.26 -43.24 -74.35
CA LEU A 8 49.88 -41.82 -74.34
C LEU A 8 48.37 -41.64 -74.30
N LEU A 9 47.62 -42.42 -75.09
CA LEU A 9 46.16 -42.44 -75.08
C LEU A 9 45.61 -42.91 -73.73
N GLU A 10 46.15 -43.98 -73.15
CA GLU A 10 45.74 -44.44 -71.81
C GLU A 10 45.99 -43.40 -70.71
N THR A 11 47.13 -42.69 -70.77
CA THR A 11 47.40 -41.60 -69.82
C THR A 11 46.47 -40.40 -70.02
N GLN A 12 46.06 -40.12 -71.26
CA GLN A 12 45.11 -39.06 -71.58
C GLN A 12 43.71 -39.41 -71.07
N ASP A 13 43.23 -40.63 -71.35
CA ASP A 13 41.93 -41.11 -70.87
C ASP A 13 41.88 -41.15 -69.33
N GLY A 14 42.97 -41.56 -68.69
CA GLY A 14 43.09 -41.53 -67.23
C GLY A 14 43.10 -40.11 -66.64
N ALA A 15 43.68 -39.14 -67.35
CA ALA A 15 43.66 -37.73 -66.94
C ALA A 15 42.26 -37.11 -67.12
N ASP A 16 41.57 -37.43 -68.21
CA ASP A 16 40.20 -36.97 -68.48
C ASP A 16 39.19 -37.53 -67.47
N GLN A 17 39.35 -38.81 -67.10
CA GLN A 17 38.52 -39.43 -66.06
C GLN A 17 38.70 -38.74 -64.71
N ARG A 18 39.94 -38.47 -64.30
CA ARG A 18 40.24 -37.73 -63.05
C ARG A 18 39.70 -36.30 -63.08
N LEU A 19 39.81 -35.61 -64.23
CA LEU A 19 39.24 -34.27 -64.39
C LEU A 19 37.72 -34.29 -64.19
N ARG A 20 37.01 -35.28 -64.74
CA ARG A 20 35.56 -35.43 -64.54
C ARG A 20 35.19 -35.69 -63.08
N GLU A 21 35.96 -36.53 -62.39
CA GLU A 21 35.76 -36.81 -60.96
C GLU A 21 35.98 -35.56 -60.11
N ILE A 22 37.04 -34.79 -60.38
CA ILE A 22 37.30 -33.51 -59.70
C ILE A 22 36.16 -32.52 -59.94
N LEU A 23 35.69 -32.40 -61.19
CA LEU A 23 34.57 -31.50 -61.54
C LEU A 23 33.26 -31.92 -60.87
N ALA A 24 33.02 -33.22 -60.70
CA ALA A 24 31.87 -33.74 -59.98
C ALA A 24 31.96 -33.44 -58.48
N ALA A 25 33.12 -33.68 -57.87
CA ALA A 25 33.39 -33.37 -56.47
C ALA A 25 33.29 -31.86 -56.18
N GLU A 26 33.81 -31.01 -57.07
CA GLU A 26 33.73 -29.55 -56.94
C GLU A 26 32.28 -29.07 -57.00
N LYS A 27 31.45 -29.64 -57.87
CA LYS A 27 30.01 -29.34 -57.92
C LYS A 27 29.28 -29.76 -56.65
N GLU A 28 29.59 -30.93 -56.10
CA GLU A 28 29.00 -31.43 -54.85
C GLU A 28 29.37 -30.51 -53.67
N VAL A 29 30.63 -30.11 -53.58
CA VAL A 29 31.11 -29.18 -52.54
C VAL A 29 30.46 -27.81 -52.71
N ALA A 30 30.35 -27.30 -53.95
CA ALA A 30 29.70 -26.03 -54.21
C ALA A 30 28.21 -26.03 -53.82
N GLN A 31 27.49 -27.12 -54.11
CA GLN A 31 26.09 -27.27 -53.69
C GLN A 31 25.98 -27.35 -52.16
N SER A 32 26.80 -28.17 -51.51
CA SER A 32 26.81 -28.30 -50.05
C SER A 32 27.12 -26.97 -49.36
N LEU A 33 28.01 -26.15 -49.93
CA LEU A 33 28.33 -24.82 -49.43
C LEU A 33 27.14 -23.86 -49.55
N LEU A 34 26.39 -23.93 -50.66
CA LEU A 34 25.17 -23.13 -50.85
C LEU A 34 24.10 -23.52 -49.84
N ASP A 35 23.86 -24.82 -49.66
CA ASP A 35 22.88 -25.34 -48.71
C ASP A 35 23.24 -24.94 -47.27
N ALA A 36 24.53 -25.07 -46.90
CA ALA A 36 25.03 -24.65 -45.58
C ALA A 36 24.88 -23.13 -45.37
N LYS A 37 25.10 -22.32 -46.41
CA LYS A 37 24.92 -20.86 -46.34
C LYS A 37 23.43 -20.52 -46.14
N GLU A 38 22.53 -21.20 -46.83
CA GLU A 38 21.09 -20.97 -46.70
C GLU A 38 20.59 -21.36 -45.30
N GLN A 39 21.04 -22.51 -44.77
CA GLN A 39 20.76 -22.91 -43.39
C GLN A 39 21.30 -21.91 -42.36
N ALA A 40 22.52 -21.40 -42.56
CA ALA A 40 23.09 -20.38 -41.68
C ALA A 40 22.30 -19.07 -41.71
N HIS A 41 21.79 -18.66 -42.89
CA HIS A 41 20.93 -17.49 -43.01
C HIS A 41 19.58 -17.69 -42.30
N GLN A 42 18.94 -18.84 -42.50
CA GLN A 42 17.67 -19.18 -41.84
C GLN A 42 17.84 -19.19 -40.30
N GLY A 43 18.85 -19.91 -39.80
CA GLY A 43 19.15 -19.93 -38.37
C GLY A 43 19.48 -18.54 -37.82
N GLY A 44 20.19 -17.70 -38.58
CA GLY A 44 20.45 -16.31 -38.20
C GLY A 44 19.17 -15.47 -38.06
N THR A 45 18.19 -15.67 -38.95
CA THR A 45 16.91 -14.96 -38.87
C THR A 45 16.04 -15.44 -37.70
N GLU A 46 16.01 -16.74 -37.42
CA GLU A 46 15.31 -17.30 -36.26
C GLU A 46 15.90 -16.80 -34.94
N LEU A 47 17.23 -16.73 -34.86
CA LEU A 47 17.94 -16.25 -33.69
C LEU A 47 17.64 -14.77 -33.43
N GLN A 48 17.60 -13.93 -34.47
CA GLN A 48 17.20 -12.53 -34.36
C GLN A 48 15.74 -12.36 -33.89
N GLN A 49 14.84 -13.24 -34.33
CA GLN A 49 13.44 -13.22 -33.87
C GLN A 49 13.35 -13.58 -32.38
N LEU A 50 14.04 -14.63 -31.96
CA LEU A 50 14.09 -15.05 -30.55
C LEU A 50 14.71 -13.97 -29.64
N GLU A 51 15.78 -13.31 -30.09
CA GLU A 51 16.39 -12.20 -29.36
C GLU A 51 15.41 -11.02 -29.19
N ALA A 52 14.64 -10.69 -30.24
CA ALA A 52 13.63 -9.64 -30.18
C ALA A 52 12.47 -10.00 -29.23
N GLU A 53 12.02 -11.26 -29.23
CA GLU A 53 10.99 -11.75 -28.31
C GLU A 53 11.48 -11.74 -26.86
N LEU A 54 12.72 -12.20 -26.62
CA LEU A 54 13.34 -12.16 -25.30
C LEU A 54 13.45 -10.74 -24.77
N GLN A 55 13.86 -9.79 -25.62
CA GLN A 55 13.96 -8.40 -25.26
C GLN A 55 12.59 -7.83 -24.84
N ARG A 56 11.54 -8.08 -25.64
CA ARG A 56 10.17 -7.65 -25.30
C ARG A 56 9.68 -8.26 -23.99
N ALA A 57 9.88 -9.57 -23.80
CA ALA A 57 9.48 -10.25 -22.57
C ALA A 57 10.22 -9.68 -21.35
N SER A 58 11.50 -9.31 -21.50
CA SER A 58 12.27 -8.69 -20.42
C SER A 58 11.75 -7.29 -20.07
N GLU A 59 11.37 -6.49 -21.07
CA GLU A 59 10.79 -5.17 -20.86
C GLU A 59 9.42 -5.27 -20.16
N GLU A 60 8.60 -6.24 -20.54
CA GLU A 60 7.33 -6.52 -19.87
C GLU A 60 7.53 -6.97 -18.42
N ASP A 61 8.48 -7.87 -18.16
CA ASP A 61 8.80 -8.34 -16.81
C ASP A 61 9.28 -7.20 -15.91
N THR A 62 10.17 -6.32 -16.41
CA THR A 62 10.63 -5.15 -15.63
C THR A 62 9.50 -4.19 -15.32
N ARG A 63 8.61 -3.93 -16.29
CA ARG A 63 7.42 -3.09 -16.08
C ARG A 63 6.46 -3.70 -15.04
N LEU A 64 6.22 -5.00 -15.12
CA LEU A 64 5.36 -5.71 -14.17
C LEU A 64 5.95 -5.69 -12.75
N LYS A 65 7.26 -5.92 -12.62
CA LYS A 65 7.96 -5.81 -11.33
C LYS A 65 7.85 -4.42 -10.72
N ALA A 66 8.01 -3.37 -11.52
CA ALA A 66 7.83 -1.99 -11.05
C ALA A 66 6.39 -1.74 -10.58
N SER A 67 5.41 -2.21 -11.34
CA SER A 67 3.99 -2.08 -11.00
C SER A 67 3.64 -2.83 -9.71
N LEU A 68 4.20 -4.02 -9.50
CA LEU A 68 4.00 -4.83 -8.31
C LEU A 68 4.59 -4.16 -7.07
N LEU A 69 5.79 -3.58 -7.18
CA LEU A 69 6.43 -2.83 -6.10
C LEU A 69 5.59 -1.61 -5.70
N GLN A 70 5.07 -0.87 -6.69
CA GLN A 70 4.19 0.26 -6.44
C GLN A 70 2.92 -0.18 -5.71
N LEU A 71 2.23 -1.21 -6.22
CA LEU A 71 0.98 -1.69 -5.63
C LEU A 71 1.18 -2.23 -4.21
N SER A 72 2.33 -2.88 -3.96
CA SER A 72 2.68 -3.40 -2.64
C SER A 72 2.91 -2.27 -1.63
N ARG A 73 3.48 -1.15 -2.08
CA ARG A 73 3.65 0.05 -1.26
C ARG A 73 2.29 0.70 -0.95
N GLU A 74 1.45 0.90 -1.95
CA GLU A 74 0.10 1.45 -1.76
C GLU A 74 -0.73 0.61 -0.78
N LEU A 75 -0.59 -0.71 -0.85
CA LEU A 75 -1.27 -1.63 0.06
C LEU A 75 -0.77 -1.50 1.51
N GLU A 76 0.52 -1.26 1.72
CA GLU A 76 1.05 -1.05 3.07
C GLU A 76 0.62 0.31 3.64
N GLU A 77 0.64 1.36 2.82
CA GLU A 77 0.12 2.69 3.20
C GLU A 77 -1.38 2.60 3.59
N LEU A 78 -2.17 1.82 2.87
CA LEU A 78 -3.58 1.60 3.20
C LEU A 78 -3.79 0.86 4.52
N LYS A 79 -2.96 -0.15 4.84
CA LYS A 79 -3.03 -0.84 6.13
C LYS A 79 -2.69 0.07 7.31
N GLU A 80 -1.71 0.96 7.14
CA GLU A 80 -1.37 1.95 8.16
C GLU A 80 -2.56 2.88 8.43
N ILE A 81 -3.21 3.37 7.37
CA ILE A 81 -4.42 4.20 7.48
C ILE A 81 -5.57 3.44 8.15
N GLU A 82 -5.79 2.18 7.78
CA GLU A 82 -6.82 1.33 8.39
C GLU A 82 -6.58 1.15 9.89
N ALA A 83 -5.34 0.83 10.30
CA ALA A 83 -4.99 0.67 11.71
C ALA A 83 -5.16 1.96 12.52
N ASP A 84 -4.81 3.12 11.93
CA ASP A 84 -5.03 4.42 12.55
C ASP A 84 -6.52 4.76 12.69
N LEU A 85 -7.33 4.46 11.67
CA LEU A 85 -8.78 4.64 11.72
C LEU A 85 -9.42 3.75 12.79
N GLU A 86 -9.06 2.47 12.85
CA GLU A 86 -9.57 1.56 13.89
C GLU A 86 -9.20 2.03 15.31
N ARG A 87 -8.03 2.67 15.47
CA ARG A 87 -7.65 3.26 16.76
C ARG A 87 -8.52 4.46 17.09
N GLN A 88 -8.73 5.36 16.13
CA GLN A 88 -9.59 6.54 16.32
C GLN A 88 -11.04 6.13 16.61
N GLU A 89 -11.57 5.12 15.93
CA GLU A 89 -12.92 4.60 16.18
C GLU A 89 -13.05 4.10 17.61
N ARG A 90 -12.07 3.33 18.11
CA ARG A 90 -12.04 2.88 19.51
C ARG A 90 -11.99 4.03 20.51
N GLU A 91 -11.16 5.05 20.27
CA GLU A 91 -11.08 6.25 21.12
C GLU A 91 -12.44 6.97 21.19
N VAL A 92 -13.09 7.17 20.04
CA VAL A 92 -14.43 7.79 19.95
C VAL A 92 -15.50 6.95 20.64
N ASP A 93 -15.45 5.63 20.49
CA ASP A 93 -16.37 4.71 21.15
C ASP A 93 -16.22 4.75 22.67
N GLU A 94 -14.99 4.76 23.20
CA GLU A 94 -14.75 4.88 24.64
C GLU A 94 -15.32 6.20 25.19
N ASP A 95 -15.05 7.32 24.50
CA ASP A 95 -15.57 8.63 24.90
C ASP A 95 -17.11 8.68 24.84
N THR A 96 -17.71 8.13 23.79
CA THR A 96 -19.16 8.21 23.54
C THR A 96 -19.96 7.21 24.38
N THR A 97 -19.45 6.00 24.59
CA THR A 97 -20.19 4.92 25.26
C THR A 97 -19.91 4.81 26.75
N VAL A 98 -18.76 5.29 27.22
CA VAL A 98 -18.35 5.16 28.63
C VAL A 98 -18.24 6.52 29.31
N THR A 99 -17.44 7.43 28.76
CA THR A 99 -17.06 8.67 29.46
C THR A 99 -18.19 9.71 29.46
N ILE A 100 -18.78 10.01 28.31
CA ILE A 100 -19.85 11.01 28.19
C ILE A 100 -21.10 10.60 28.99
N PRO A 101 -21.63 9.36 28.89
CA PRO A 101 -22.78 8.93 29.68
C PRO A 101 -22.49 8.96 31.20
N SER A 102 -21.28 8.58 31.62
CA SER A 102 -20.86 8.64 33.02
C SER A 102 -20.80 10.09 33.53
N ALA A 103 -20.18 11.00 32.78
CA ALA A 103 -20.11 12.42 33.15
C ALA A 103 -21.50 13.07 33.20
N VAL A 104 -22.38 12.75 32.24
CA VAL A 104 -23.78 13.18 32.25
C VAL A 104 -24.51 12.63 33.48
N TYR A 105 -24.32 11.35 33.80
CA TYR A 105 -24.93 10.74 34.99
C TYR A 105 -24.44 11.41 36.29
N VAL A 106 -23.14 11.66 36.43
CA VAL A 106 -22.56 12.34 37.60
C VAL A 106 -23.10 13.76 37.73
N ALA A 107 -23.15 14.53 36.63
CA ALA A 107 -23.73 15.87 36.63
C ALA A 107 -25.22 15.87 37.01
N GLN A 108 -25.99 14.92 36.47
CA GLN A 108 -27.39 14.72 36.84
C GLN A 108 -27.55 14.32 38.32
N LEU A 109 -26.66 13.48 38.84
CA LEU A 109 -26.68 13.06 40.24
C LEU A 109 -26.41 14.24 41.17
N TYR A 110 -25.39 15.06 40.87
CA TYR A 110 -25.12 16.29 41.61
C TYR A 110 -26.32 17.22 41.60
N ARG A 111 -26.93 17.48 40.43
CA ARG A 111 -28.16 18.29 40.34
C ARG A 111 -29.32 17.67 41.11
N ARG A 112 -29.46 16.34 41.10
CA ARG A 112 -30.56 15.65 41.79
C ARG A 112 -30.41 15.71 43.31
N ILE A 113 -29.17 15.62 43.82
CA ILE A 113 -28.85 15.67 45.25
C ILE A 113 -28.93 17.12 45.74
N SER A 114 -28.20 18.03 45.10
CA SER A 114 -28.09 19.42 45.57
C SER A 114 -29.32 20.25 45.22
N LYS A 115 -30.07 19.88 44.17
CA LYS A 115 -31.12 20.71 43.54
C LYS A 115 -30.61 22.07 43.05
N ILE A 116 -29.30 22.24 42.90
CA ILE A 116 -28.70 23.48 42.43
C ILE A 116 -28.48 23.40 40.92
N GLU A 117 -28.84 24.48 40.24
CA GLU A 117 -28.51 24.74 38.85
C GLU A 117 -27.53 25.92 38.79
N TRP A 118 -26.36 25.70 38.20
CA TRP A 118 -25.30 26.70 38.16
C TRP A 118 -25.41 27.59 36.92
N ASP A 119 -25.14 28.87 37.11
CA ASP A 119 -24.95 29.83 36.02
C ASP A 119 -23.49 29.80 35.60
N TYR A 120 -23.23 29.32 34.38
CA TYR A 120 -21.88 29.21 33.82
C TYR A 120 -21.44 30.47 33.07
N GLU A 121 -22.34 31.44 32.88
CA GLU A 121 -22.08 32.72 32.20
C GLU A 121 -21.74 33.83 33.23
N CYS A 122 -20.98 33.49 34.27
CA CYS A 122 -20.55 34.41 35.32
C CYS A 122 -19.04 34.67 35.33
N GLU A 123 -18.60 35.68 36.09
CA GLU A 123 -17.19 36.06 36.20
C GLU A 123 -16.33 34.95 36.83
N PRO A 124 -15.06 34.77 36.41
CA PRO A 124 -14.16 33.79 37.02
C PRO A 124 -14.01 34.02 38.53
N GLY A 125 -14.27 32.99 39.32
CA GLY A 125 -14.24 33.08 40.78
C GLY A 125 -15.58 33.42 41.43
N MET A 126 -16.62 33.76 40.65
CA MET A 126 -17.98 33.83 41.16
C MET A 126 -18.65 32.46 41.13
N ILE A 127 -19.41 32.16 42.18
CA ILE A 127 -20.27 30.98 42.28
C ILE A 127 -21.70 31.49 42.26
N LYS A 128 -22.35 31.38 41.09
CA LYS A 128 -23.72 31.83 40.85
C LYS A 128 -24.61 30.68 40.43
N GLY A 129 -25.82 30.63 40.95
CA GLY A 129 -26.78 29.58 40.60
C GLY A 129 -28.14 29.77 41.27
N ILE A 130 -29.00 28.78 41.12
CA ILE A 130 -30.34 28.75 41.70
C ILE A 130 -30.53 27.41 42.39
N HIS A 131 -30.87 27.42 43.67
CA HIS A 131 -31.29 26.24 44.42
C HIS A 131 -32.80 26.05 44.31
N HIS A 132 -33.23 24.88 43.81
CA HIS A 132 -34.63 24.50 43.62
C HIS A 132 -35.11 23.64 44.79
N GLY A 133 -35.38 24.28 45.93
CA GLY A 133 -36.00 23.64 47.10
C GLY A 133 -37.51 23.37 46.90
N PRO A 134 -38.17 22.68 47.86
CA PRO A 134 -39.57 22.28 47.76
C PRO A 134 -40.61 23.42 47.77
N SER A 135 -40.19 24.66 48.06
CA SER A 135 -41.09 25.82 48.20
C SER A 135 -40.74 26.95 47.22
N VAL A 136 -39.66 27.68 47.48
CA VAL A 136 -39.25 28.84 46.69
C VAL A 136 -37.81 28.64 46.22
N ALA A 137 -37.55 28.92 44.94
CA ALA A 137 -36.21 28.89 44.38
C ALA A 137 -35.35 30.01 45.00
N GLN A 138 -34.15 29.66 45.47
CA GLN A 138 -33.25 30.57 46.15
C GLN A 138 -32.03 30.89 45.27
N PRO A 139 -31.73 32.17 44.98
CA PRO A 139 -30.54 32.52 44.24
C PRO A 139 -29.28 32.32 45.10
N ILE A 140 -28.24 31.77 44.49
CA ILE A 140 -26.90 31.63 45.05
C ILE A 140 -26.00 32.64 44.35
N HIS A 141 -25.29 33.43 45.15
CA HIS A 141 -24.32 34.40 44.65
C HIS A 141 -23.21 34.56 45.69
N LEU A 142 -22.05 33.98 45.41
CA LEU A 142 -20.89 33.95 46.31
C LEU A 142 -19.63 34.30 45.53
N ASP A 143 -18.70 35.00 46.19
CA ASP A 143 -17.36 35.27 45.64
C ASP A 143 -16.35 34.31 46.27
N SER A 144 -15.82 33.38 45.47
CA SER A 144 -14.85 32.38 45.93
C SER A 144 -13.45 32.95 46.21
N THR A 145 -13.17 34.19 45.81
CA THR A 145 -11.91 34.87 46.12
C THR A 145 -11.90 35.45 47.53
N GLN A 146 -13.07 35.77 48.08
CA GLN A 146 -13.25 36.38 49.41
C GLN A 146 -13.64 35.37 50.49
N LEU A 147 -14.21 34.23 50.10
CA LEU A 147 -14.75 33.22 51.00
C LEU A 147 -13.88 31.95 51.01
N SER A 148 -13.75 31.32 52.18
CA SER A 148 -13.02 30.05 52.28
C SER A 148 -13.79 28.90 51.62
N LYS A 149 -13.07 27.92 51.04
CA LYS A 149 -13.68 26.72 50.45
C LYS A 149 -14.59 25.97 51.42
N LYS A 150 -14.20 25.87 52.70
CA LYS A 150 -15.00 25.22 53.74
C LYS A 150 -16.32 25.95 53.94
N PHE A 151 -16.27 27.28 54.11
CA PHE A 151 -17.48 28.08 54.30
C PHE A 151 -18.45 27.94 53.12
N ILE A 152 -17.95 27.99 51.89
CA ILE A 152 -18.76 27.81 50.68
C ILE A 152 -19.42 26.43 50.68
N SER A 153 -18.67 25.36 50.94
CA SER A 153 -19.23 24.00 51.00
C SER A 153 -20.28 23.85 52.10
N ASP A 154 -20.00 24.32 53.31
CA ASP A 154 -20.92 24.24 54.45
C ASP A 154 -22.22 25.00 54.15
N TYR A 155 -22.12 26.18 53.54
CA TYR A 155 -23.27 26.96 53.09
C TYR A 155 -24.10 26.23 52.04
N LEU A 156 -23.47 25.71 50.98
CA LEU A 156 -24.20 25.02 49.90
C LEU A 156 -24.90 23.76 50.41
N TRP A 157 -24.27 22.99 51.31
CA TRP A 157 -24.90 21.81 51.90
C TRP A 157 -26.02 22.15 52.89
N SER A 158 -25.96 23.32 53.54
CA SER A 158 -27.06 23.78 54.41
C SER A 158 -28.36 24.07 53.67
N LEU A 159 -28.30 24.28 52.34
CA LEU A 159 -29.48 24.50 51.50
C LEU A 159 -30.23 23.19 51.18
N VAL A 160 -29.52 22.06 51.23
CA VAL A 160 -30.08 20.75 50.89
C VAL A 160 -30.93 20.27 52.06
N ASP A 161 -32.16 19.88 51.76
CA ASP A 161 -33.07 19.36 52.77
C ASP A 161 -32.53 18.06 53.39
N THR A 162 -32.65 17.95 54.71
CA THR A 162 -32.20 16.79 55.49
C THR A 162 -33.35 15.96 56.04
N GLU A 163 -34.59 16.36 55.78
CA GLU A 163 -35.79 15.59 56.12
C GLU A 163 -35.96 14.41 55.15
N TRP A 164 -36.33 13.23 55.69
CA TRP A 164 -36.46 11.95 54.97
C TRP A 164 -37.90 11.47 54.91
#